data_AF-A0AAN8X144-F1
#
_entry.id   AF-A0AAN8X144-F1
#
_cell.length_a   1.000
_cell.length_b   1.000
_cell.length_c   1.000
_cell.angle_alpha   90.00
_cell.angle_beta   90.00
_cell.angle_gamma   90.00
#
_symmetry.space_group_name_H-M   'P 1'
#
loop_
_entity.id
_entity.type
_entity.pdbx_description
1 polymer ?
#
loop_
_entity_poly.entity_id
_entity_poly.type
_entity_poly.pdbx_seq_one_letter_code
_entity_poly.pdbx_strand_id
1 'polypeptide(L)'
;MKNLTLIITHNTTLKFIPLVAFHHLPSLEYFQVQRANLNTLGPYSFKHFTSLSTILLPRNSIELLEYNAFADLTDLSKMDLSVNKIRVINRHVFVRLPNLKELRIDYNNITTLQDRAFRDLGGLLELNLSFNHIQLRRYIDAGKHQLGSEINVDPTSSFSQSHLVTD
;
A
#
# COMPACT_ATOMS: atom_id res chain seq x y z
N MET A 1 -1.30 7.94 -27.99
CA MET A 1 -0.50 8.78 -27.07
C MET A 1 0.20 7.82 -26.12
N LYS A 2 1.48 8.01 -25.79
CA LYS A 2 2.22 7.09 -24.91
C LYS A 2 2.01 7.52 -23.46
N ASN A 3 1.54 6.61 -22.62
CA ASN A 3 1.38 6.85 -21.18
C ASN A 3 2.75 7.17 -20.56
N LEU A 4 2.86 8.31 -19.88
CA LEU A 4 4.14 8.73 -19.29
C LEU A 4 4.46 7.83 -18.10
N THR A 5 5.63 7.20 -18.16
CA THR A 5 6.04 6.12 -17.26
C THR A 5 7.40 6.43 -16.65
N LEU A 6 7.53 6.26 -15.33
CA LEU A 6 8.78 6.36 -14.60
C LEU A 6 9.05 5.01 -13.93
N ILE A 7 10.14 4.36 -14.33
CA ILE A 7 10.56 3.06 -13.79
C ILE A 7 11.97 3.20 -13.24
N ILE A 8 12.14 2.95 -11.94
CA ILE A 8 13.43 2.91 -11.26
C ILE A 8 13.62 1.50 -10.71
N THR A 9 14.72 0.85 -11.08
CA THR A 9 15.06 -0.48 -10.57
C THR A 9 16.49 -0.50 -10.05
N HIS A 10 16.75 -1.25 -8.98
CA HIS A 10 18.10 -1.49 -8.44
C HIS A 10 18.85 -0.21 -8.05
N ASN A 11 18.12 0.84 -7.64
CA ASN A 11 18.72 2.10 -7.21
C ASN A 11 18.99 2.07 -5.70
N THR A 12 20.23 1.84 -5.29
CA THR A 12 20.56 1.71 -3.86
C THR A 12 20.60 3.02 -3.08
N THR A 13 20.43 4.17 -3.75
CA THR A 13 20.55 5.51 -3.16
C THR A 13 19.20 6.21 -2.95
N LEU A 14 18.11 5.73 -3.57
CA LEU A 14 16.77 6.33 -3.50
C LEU A 14 16.06 5.97 -2.19
N LYS A 15 16.41 6.68 -1.11
CA LYS A 15 15.81 6.45 0.22
C LYS A 15 14.41 7.05 0.40
N PHE A 16 14.03 8.03 -0.42
CA PHE A 16 12.75 8.75 -0.40
C PHE A 16 12.34 9.19 -1.81
N ILE A 17 11.08 9.61 -2.00
CA ILE A 17 10.60 10.20 -3.26
C ILE A 17 10.95 11.70 -3.29
N PRO A 18 11.85 12.17 -4.16
CA PRO A 18 12.25 13.58 -4.21
C PRO A 18 11.16 14.46 -4.84
N LEU A 19 10.29 15.03 -4.01
CA LEU A 19 9.17 15.91 -4.44
C LEU A 19 9.60 16.99 -5.45
N VAL A 20 10.70 17.68 -5.17
CA VAL A 20 11.19 18.79 -6.02
C VAL A 20 11.64 18.30 -7.39
N ALA A 21 12.26 17.11 -7.48
CA ALA A 21 12.76 16.58 -8.75
C ALA A 21 11.62 16.18 -9.71
N PHE A 22 10.42 15.93 -9.18
CA PHE A 22 9.29 15.42 -9.95
C PHE A 22 8.19 16.44 -10.23
N HIS A 23 8.38 17.71 -9.85
CA HIS A 23 7.37 18.76 -10.06
C HIS A 23 7.03 19.05 -11.53
N HIS A 24 7.88 18.62 -12.47
CA HIS A 24 7.70 18.80 -13.92
C HIS A 24 7.01 17.60 -14.59
N LEU A 25 6.53 16.62 -13.82
CA LEU A 25 5.92 15.40 -14.33
C LEU A 25 4.42 15.27 -13.97
N PRO A 26 3.56 16.31 -14.13
CA PRO A 26 2.17 16.22 -13.68
C PRO A 26 1.35 15.15 -14.42
N SER A 27 1.68 14.90 -15.68
CA SER A 27 1.02 13.89 -16.54
C SER A 27 1.60 12.49 -16.38
N LEU A 28 2.40 12.22 -15.34
CA LEU A 28 2.89 10.87 -15.07
C LEU A 28 1.71 9.96 -14.71
N GLU A 29 1.54 8.87 -15.47
CA GLU A 29 0.45 7.92 -15.27
C GLU A 29 0.89 6.67 -14.53
N TYR A 30 2.16 6.30 -14.67
CA TYR A 30 2.72 5.06 -14.13
C TYR A 30 4.03 5.33 -13.39
N PHE A 31 4.04 5.05 -12.09
CA PHE A 31 5.22 5.19 -11.24
C PHE A 31 5.61 3.82 -10.68
N GLN A 32 6.81 3.34 -11.02
CA GLN A 32 7.35 2.09 -10.49
C GLN A 32 8.74 2.29 -9.90
N VAL A 33 8.91 1.84 -8.66
CA VAL A 33 10.20 1.74 -7.98
C VAL A 33 10.31 0.36 -7.37
N GLN A 34 11.33 -0.41 -7.72
CA GLN A 34 11.58 -1.72 -7.11
C GLN A 34 13.07 -1.91 -6.80
N ARG A 35 13.35 -2.62 -5.70
CA ARG A 35 14.71 -2.91 -5.24
C ARG A 35 15.56 -1.63 -5.07
N ALA A 36 14.96 -0.57 -4.56
CA ALA A 36 15.60 0.75 -4.46
C ALA A 36 15.88 1.23 -3.02
N ASN A 37 15.80 0.35 -2.02
CA ASN A 37 15.99 0.68 -0.60
C ASN A 37 15.14 1.88 -0.10
N LEU A 38 14.01 2.15 -0.75
CA LEU A 38 13.06 3.18 -0.33
C LEU A 38 12.56 2.82 1.08
N ASN A 39 12.77 3.69 2.07
CA ASN A 39 12.51 3.38 3.49
C ASN A 39 11.26 4.04 4.05
N THR A 40 10.99 5.27 3.60
CA THR A 40 9.88 6.07 4.10
C THR A 40 9.15 6.72 2.93
N LEU A 41 7.83 6.76 3.02
CA LEU A 41 7.00 7.62 2.20
C LEU A 41 6.50 8.77 3.06
N GLY A 42 7.05 9.95 2.80
CA GLY A 42 6.69 11.17 3.50
C GLY A 42 5.30 11.69 3.09
N PRO A 43 4.79 12.70 3.79
CA PRO A 43 3.49 13.29 3.50
C PRO A 43 3.43 13.81 2.07
N TYR A 44 2.34 13.50 1.37
CA TYR A 44 2.09 13.99 0.02
C TYR A 44 3.17 13.63 -1.01
N SER A 45 3.86 12.50 -0.84
CA SER A 45 4.99 12.04 -1.69
C SER A 45 4.66 12.01 -3.19
N PHE A 46 3.39 11.93 -3.56
CA PHE A 46 2.92 11.83 -4.95
C PHE A 46 2.07 13.03 -5.41
N LYS A 47 1.96 14.12 -4.63
CA LYS A 47 1.02 15.22 -4.91
C LYS A 47 1.17 15.92 -6.25
N HIS A 48 2.35 15.83 -6.88
CA HIS A 48 2.62 16.48 -8.15
C HIS A 48 2.09 15.67 -9.33
N PHE A 49 1.84 14.38 -9.16
CA PHE A 49 1.39 13.48 -10.23
C PHE A 49 -0.14 13.46 -10.30
N THR A 50 -0.72 14.45 -10.97
CA THR A 50 -2.17 14.63 -11.02
C THR A 50 -2.89 13.57 -11.86
N SER A 51 -2.18 12.90 -12.77
CA SER A 51 -2.74 11.87 -13.66
C SER A 51 -2.31 10.44 -13.28
N LEU A 52 -1.79 10.25 -12.07
CA LEU A 52 -1.20 8.98 -11.67
C LEU A 52 -2.27 7.91 -11.50
N SER A 53 -2.23 6.89 -12.37
CA SER A 53 -3.18 5.78 -12.38
C SER A 53 -2.65 4.54 -11.68
N THR A 54 -1.33 4.35 -11.67
CA THR A 54 -0.66 3.16 -11.11
C THR A 54 0.59 3.53 -10.31
N ILE A 55 0.65 3.06 -9.07
CA ILE A 55 1.85 3.09 -8.21
C ILE A 55 2.29 1.66 -7.93
N LEU A 56 3.51 1.31 -8.32
CA LEU A 56 4.14 0.04 -7.97
C LEU A 56 5.42 0.30 -7.16
N LEU A 57 5.39 0.01 -5.87
CA LEU A 57 6.57 0.08 -4.99
C LEU A 57 6.97 -1.29 -4.41
N PRO A 58 6.86 -2.41 -5.14
CA PRO A 58 7.14 -3.71 -4.56
C PRO A 58 8.63 -3.90 -4.30
N ARG A 59 8.97 -4.76 -3.34
CA ARG A 59 10.36 -5.17 -3.06
C ARG A 59 11.27 -3.99 -2.75
N ASN A 60 10.80 -3.05 -1.92
CA ASN A 60 11.63 -2.02 -1.31
C ASN A 60 11.87 -2.35 0.17
N SER A 61 12.17 -1.36 0.99
CA SER A 61 12.34 -1.51 2.44
C SER A 61 11.50 -0.49 3.17
N ILE A 62 10.29 -0.24 2.67
CA ILE A 62 9.40 0.78 3.22
C ILE A 62 8.93 0.29 4.58
N GLU A 63 9.27 1.02 5.63
CA GLU A 63 8.91 0.72 7.02
C GLU A 63 7.83 1.68 7.53
N LEU A 64 7.89 2.93 7.09
CA LEU A 64 7.01 4.01 7.53
C LEU A 64 6.23 4.61 6.35
N LEU A 65 4.91 4.57 6.47
CA LEU A 65 3.99 5.36 5.67
C LEU A 65 3.53 6.53 6.54
N GLU A 66 3.97 7.74 6.21
CA GLU A 66 3.52 8.93 6.94
C GLU A 66 2.07 9.29 6.61
N TYR A 67 1.51 10.19 7.42
CA TYR A 67 0.18 10.74 7.18
C TYR A 67 0.12 11.35 5.78
N ASN A 68 -0.98 11.11 5.08
CA ASN A 68 -1.25 11.60 3.73
C ASN A 68 -0.19 11.22 2.68
N ALA A 69 0.58 10.15 2.90
CA ALA A 69 1.60 9.69 1.94
C ALA A 69 1.04 9.50 0.52
N PHE A 70 -0.23 9.04 0.42
CA PHE A 70 -0.96 8.84 -0.84
C PHE A 70 -2.23 9.69 -0.93
N ALA A 71 -2.28 10.86 -0.30
CA ALA A 71 -3.50 11.67 -0.33
C ALA A 71 -3.76 12.24 -1.74
N ASP A 72 -5.05 12.38 -2.08
CA ASP A 72 -5.55 13.14 -3.24
C ASP A 72 -5.18 12.57 -4.62
N LEU A 73 -4.83 11.29 -4.72
CA LEU A 73 -4.57 10.64 -6.01
C LEU A 73 -5.89 10.17 -6.62
N THR A 74 -6.67 11.11 -7.15
CA THR A 74 -8.03 10.85 -7.62
C THR A 74 -8.10 9.89 -8.80
N ASP A 75 -7.07 9.83 -9.64
CA ASP A 75 -7.03 8.96 -10.82
C ASP A 75 -6.41 7.59 -10.54
N LEU A 76 -5.91 7.37 -9.33
CA LEU A 76 -5.20 6.16 -8.96
C LEU A 76 -6.16 4.97 -8.91
N SER A 77 -5.88 3.94 -9.71
CA SER A 77 -6.67 2.72 -9.78
C SER A 77 -5.96 1.50 -9.17
N LYS A 78 -4.62 1.49 -9.19
CA LYS A 78 -3.82 0.37 -8.69
C LYS A 78 -2.65 0.84 -7.83
N MET A 79 -2.50 0.22 -6.67
CA MET A 79 -1.38 0.43 -5.77
C MET A 79 -0.80 -0.88 -5.27
N ASP A 80 0.50 -1.07 -5.49
CA ASP A 80 1.25 -2.23 -5.00
C ASP A 80 2.36 -1.79 -4.03
N LEU A 81 2.22 -2.16 -2.77
CA LEU A 81 3.18 -1.97 -1.68
C LEU A 81 3.70 -3.32 -1.16
N SER A 82 3.55 -4.39 -1.93
CA SER A 82 3.91 -5.75 -1.51
C SER A 82 5.42 -5.92 -1.30
N VAL A 83 5.79 -6.88 -0.45
CA VAL A 83 7.20 -7.21 -0.17
C VAL A 83 7.97 -5.97 0.32
N ASN A 84 7.45 -5.33 1.36
CA ASN A 84 8.08 -4.23 2.08
C ASN A 84 8.22 -4.60 3.56
N LYS A 85 8.43 -3.63 4.45
CA LYS A 85 8.61 -3.84 5.89
C LYS A 85 7.60 -3.02 6.70
N ILE A 86 6.44 -2.70 6.11
CA ILE A 86 5.45 -1.82 6.71
C ILE A 86 4.91 -2.47 7.99
N ARG A 87 4.90 -1.72 9.10
CA ARG A 87 4.45 -2.24 10.41
C ARG A 87 3.08 -1.73 10.85
N VAL A 88 2.71 -0.54 10.41
CA VAL A 88 1.51 0.18 10.85
C VAL A 88 0.82 0.83 9.65
N ILE A 89 -0.49 0.64 9.52
CA ILE A 89 -1.33 1.45 8.63
C ILE A 89 -2.19 2.38 9.47
N ASN A 90 -1.93 3.68 9.36
CA ASN A 90 -2.70 4.73 10.01
C ASN A 90 -3.93 5.10 9.14
N ARG A 91 -5.01 5.56 9.79
CA ARG A 91 -6.24 6.05 9.12
C ARG A 91 -6.07 7.22 8.16
N HIS A 92 -4.90 7.85 8.16
CA HIS A 92 -4.57 8.98 7.28
C HIS A 92 -3.61 8.61 6.16
N VAL A 93 -3.22 7.35 5.97
CA VAL A 93 -2.31 6.96 4.87
C VAL A 93 -3.00 7.04 3.51
N PHE A 94 -4.23 6.50 3.43
CA PHE A 94 -5.00 6.32 2.19
C PHE A 94 -6.18 7.30 2.12
N VAL A 95 -5.91 8.61 2.08
CA VAL A 95 -6.94 9.65 2.13
C VAL A 95 -7.40 10.04 0.73
N ARG A 96 -8.71 10.07 0.50
CA ARG A 96 -9.35 10.49 -0.76
C ARG A 96 -8.77 9.79 -2.00
N LEU A 97 -8.94 8.46 -2.03
CA LEU A 97 -8.58 7.60 -3.17
C LEU A 97 -9.84 6.97 -3.78
N PRO A 98 -10.76 7.78 -4.35
CA PRO A 98 -12.10 7.33 -4.73
C PRO A 98 -12.09 6.27 -5.85
N ASN A 99 -11.06 6.27 -6.71
CA ASN A 99 -10.97 5.38 -7.86
C ASN A 99 -10.04 4.18 -7.64
N LEU A 100 -9.44 4.03 -6.46
CA LEU A 100 -8.55 2.90 -6.19
C LEU A 100 -9.35 1.60 -6.22
N LYS A 101 -8.96 0.67 -7.09
CA LYS A 101 -9.61 -0.63 -7.31
C LYS A 101 -8.82 -1.78 -6.69
N GLU A 102 -7.51 -1.74 -6.79
CA GLU A 102 -6.61 -2.79 -6.30
C GLU A 102 -5.58 -2.19 -5.34
N LEU A 103 -5.55 -2.71 -4.11
CA LEU A 103 -4.55 -2.39 -3.09
C LEU A 103 -3.87 -3.66 -2.60
N ARG A 104 -2.58 -3.78 -2.91
CA ARG A 104 -1.73 -4.88 -2.47
C ARG A 104 -0.75 -4.41 -1.41
N ILE A 105 -0.83 -5.01 -0.22
CA ILE A 105 0.09 -4.77 0.90
C ILE A 105 0.53 -6.12 1.50
N ASP A 106 0.52 -7.18 0.68
CA ASP A 106 0.96 -8.52 1.05
C ASP A 106 2.47 -8.59 1.32
N TYR A 107 2.91 -9.57 2.10
CA TYR A 107 4.33 -9.76 2.48
C TYR A 107 4.92 -8.49 3.12
N ASN A 108 4.29 -8.04 4.20
CA ASN A 108 4.77 -6.94 5.04
C ASN A 108 4.79 -7.40 6.51
N ASN A 109 5.16 -6.49 7.42
CA ASN A 109 5.25 -6.79 8.85
C ASN A 109 4.12 -6.12 9.64
N ILE A 110 2.94 -5.96 9.03
CA ILE A 110 1.85 -5.17 9.61
C ILE A 110 1.34 -5.87 10.86
N THR A 111 1.45 -5.18 11.99
CA THR A 111 0.94 -5.63 13.29
C THR A 111 -0.24 -4.79 13.76
N THR A 112 -0.31 -3.54 13.29
CA THR A 112 -1.35 -2.57 13.68
C THR A 112 -1.99 -1.97 12.45
N LEU A 113 -3.31 -2.13 12.38
CA LEU A 113 -4.17 -1.37 11.50
C LEU A 113 -5.02 -0.47 12.39
N GLN A 114 -5.09 0.82 12.08
CA GLN A 114 -5.96 1.73 12.83
C GLN A 114 -7.43 1.58 12.42
N ASP A 115 -8.33 1.91 13.35
CA ASP A 115 -9.75 1.99 13.07
C ASP A 115 -9.98 2.91 11.85
N ARG A 116 -10.77 2.40 10.89
CA ARG A 116 -11.08 3.10 9.64
C ARG A 116 -9.86 3.38 8.74
N ALA A 117 -8.81 2.55 8.82
CA ALA A 117 -7.62 2.61 7.95
C ALA A 117 -7.92 2.75 6.44
N PHE A 118 -9.02 2.15 5.99
CA PHE A 118 -9.40 2.03 4.57
C PHE A 118 -10.69 2.78 4.22
N ARG A 119 -11.18 3.68 5.09
CA ARG A 119 -12.52 4.30 4.94
C ARG A 119 -12.70 5.12 3.66
N ASP A 120 -11.62 5.72 3.15
CA ASP A 120 -11.68 6.62 1.99
C ASP A 120 -11.38 5.86 0.67
N LEU A 121 -11.35 4.53 0.72
CA LEU A 121 -11.18 3.63 -0.42
C LEU A 121 -12.54 3.16 -0.98
N GLY A 122 -13.45 4.08 -1.23
CA GLY A 122 -14.85 3.76 -1.59
C GLY A 122 -15.03 2.98 -2.89
N GLY A 123 -14.01 2.98 -3.76
CA GLY A 123 -14.01 2.24 -5.02
C GLY A 123 -13.32 0.87 -4.97
N LEU A 124 -12.79 0.44 -3.82
CA LEU A 124 -11.89 -0.72 -3.71
C LEU A 124 -12.62 -2.02 -4.00
N LEU A 125 -12.02 -2.83 -4.88
CA LEU A 125 -12.53 -4.15 -5.27
C LEU A 125 -11.67 -5.27 -4.70
N GLU A 126 -10.36 -5.04 -4.61
CA GLU A 126 -9.39 -6.03 -4.12
C GLU A 126 -8.47 -5.40 -3.07
N LEU A 127 -8.41 -6.04 -1.90
CA LEU A 127 -7.48 -5.73 -0.83
C LEU A 127 -6.71 -6.99 -0.44
N ASN A 128 -5.41 -7.00 -0.69
CA ASN A 128 -4.54 -8.10 -0.27
C ASN A 128 -3.68 -7.70 0.94
N LEU A 129 -3.97 -8.33 2.08
CA LEU A 129 -3.23 -8.19 3.34
C LEU A 129 -2.55 -9.49 3.79
N SER A 130 -2.52 -10.51 2.92
CA SER A 130 -1.91 -11.81 3.24
C SER A 130 -0.44 -11.68 3.63
N PHE A 131 0.09 -12.64 4.38
CA PHE A 131 1.49 -12.64 4.83
C PHE A 131 1.88 -11.34 5.58
N ASN A 132 1.05 -10.98 6.56
CA ASN A 132 1.29 -9.96 7.57
C ASN A 132 1.10 -10.55 8.98
N HIS A 133 1.25 -9.73 10.03
CA HIS A 133 1.13 -10.13 11.43
C HIS A 133 -0.08 -9.49 12.13
N ILE A 134 -1.20 -9.34 11.41
CA ILE A 134 -2.39 -8.65 11.89
C ILE A 134 -3.08 -9.51 12.95
N GLN A 135 -3.16 -9.03 14.19
CA GLN A 135 -3.90 -9.70 15.25
C GLN A 135 -5.38 -9.31 15.19
N LEU A 136 -6.24 -10.28 14.91
CA LEU A 136 -7.68 -10.16 14.63
C LEU A 136 -8.57 -9.60 15.76
N ARG A 137 -8.03 -9.16 16.90
CA ARG A 137 -8.81 -8.91 18.13
C ARG A 137 -9.84 -7.76 18.06
N ARG A 138 -9.94 -6.99 16.97
CA ARG A 138 -10.88 -5.85 16.85
C ARG A 138 -11.59 -5.68 15.49
N TYR A 139 -11.39 -6.58 14.52
CA TYR A 139 -11.79 -6.34 13.12
C TYR A 139 -13.16 -6.89 12.70
N ILE A 140 -13.84 -7.67 13.56
CA ILE A 140 -15.08 -8.36 13.19
C ILE A 140 -16.26 -7.38 12.99
N ASP A 141 -16.21 -6.16 13.55
CA ASP A 141 -17.37 -5.25 13.55
C ASP A 141 -17.32 -4.13 12.48
N ALA A 142 -16.18 -3.84 11.86
CA ALA A 142 -16.04 -2.68 10.96
C ALA A 142 -16.21 -3.01 9.46
N GLY A 143 -16.09 -4.28 9.05
CA GLY A 143 -16.08 -4.68 7.64
C GLY A 143 -17.42 -5.13 7.06
N LYS A 144 -18.40 -5.51 7.89
CA LYS A 144 -19.64 -6.14 7.42
C LYS A 144 -20.72 -5.15 6.93
N HIS A 145 -20.60 -3.85 7.22
CA HIS A 145 -21.63 -2.88 6.84
C HIS A 145 -21.36 -2.10 5.53
N GLN A 146 -20.23 -2.28 4.85
CA GLN A 146 -19.89 -1.43 3.69
C GLN A 146 -19.32 -2.17 2.46
N LEU A 147 -18.89 -3.43 2.57
CA LEU A 147 -18.15 -4.10 1.48
C LEU A 147 -18.89 -5.35 1.02
N GLY A 148 -19.72 -5.17 0.00
CA GLY A 148 -20.35 -6.25 -0.75
C GLY A 148 -19.41 -6.79 -1.84
N SER A 149 -18.36 -7.50 -1.45
CA SER A 149 -17.64 -8.51 -2.26
C SER A 149 -16.43 -8.99 -1.47
N GLU A 150 -16.36 -10.30 -1.26
CA GLU A 150 -15.26 -11.12 -0.73
C GLU A 150 -13.95 -10.38 -0.36
N ILE A 151 -13.88 -9.83 0.85
CA ILE A 151 -12.60 -9.46 1.46
C ILE A 151 -11.93 -10.77 1.85
N ASN A 152 -11.00 -11.25 1.04
CA ASN A 152 -10.16 -12.40 1.37
C ASN A 152 -9.10 -11.97 2.41
N VAL A 153 -9.53 -11.77 3.65
CA VAL A 153 -8.66 -11.77 4.83
C VAL A 153 -8.42 -13.23 5.20
N ASP A 154 -7.62 -13.96 4.42
CA ASP A 154 -7.17 -15.30 4.83
C ASP A 154 -6.17 -15.14 5.99
N PRO A 155 -6.55 -15.50 7.23
CA PRO A 155 -5.69 -15.31 8.40
C PRO A 155 -4.69 -16.45 8.59
N THR A 156 -4.69 -17.50 7.74
CA THR A 156 -4.19 -18.83 8.14
C THR A 156 -2.91 -19.32 7.47
N SER A 157 -2.22 -18.57 6.61
CA SER A 157 -1.02 -19.09 5.93
C SER A 157 0.25 -19.22 6.81
N SER A 158 0.18 -19.11 8.14
CA SER A 158 1.35 -19.28 9.03
C SER A 158 1.16 -20.15 10.27
N PHE A 159 0.15 -21.01 10.33
CA PHE A 159 0.27 -22.19 11.21
C PHE A 159 1.04 -23.27 10.45
N SER A 160 2.38 -23.19 10.53
CA SER A 160 3.20 -24.40 10.47
C SER A 160 2.63 -25.36 11.50
N GLN A 161 2.04 -26.47 11.06
CA GLN A 161 1.84 -27.63 11.93
C GLN A 161 3.22 -28.15 12.34
N SER A 162 3.78 -27.57 13.40
CA SER A 162 4.77 -28.26 14.21
C SER A 162 4.04 -29.33 15.00
N HIS A 163 3.91 -30.53 14.43
CA HIS A 163 3.63 -31.73 15.21
C HIS A 163 4.91 -32.12 15.96
N LEU A 164 4.99 -31.65 17.21
CA LEU A 164 5.71 -32.21 18.34
C LEU A 164 4.65 -32.14 19.47
N VAL A 165 4.26 -33.17 20.23
CA VAL A 165 5.01 -34.22 20.94
C VAL A 165 4.01 -35.34 21.41
N THR A 166 4.50 -36.59 21.51
CA THR A 166 4.09 -37.77 22.34
C THR A 166 2.68 -38.38 22.18
N ASP A 167 2.49 -39.70 22.19
CA ASP A 167 3.25 -40.79 22.86
C ASP A 167 4.01 -41.76 21.93
#